data_AF-A0AAP4UBP7-F1
#
_entry.id   AF-A0AAP4UBP7-F1
#
_cell.length_a   1.000
_cell.length_b   1.000
_cell.length_c   1.000
_cell.angle_alpha   90.00
_cell.angle_beta   90.00
_cell.angle_gamma   90.00
#
_symmetry.space_group_name_H-M   'P 1'
#
loop_
_entity.id
_entity.type
_entity.pdbx_description
1 polymer ?
#
loop_
_entity_poly.entity_id
_entity_poly.type
_entity_poly.pdbx_seq_one_letter_code
_entity_poly.pdbx_strand_id
1 'polypeptide(L)'
;MASSSNSIVNDTAEPKLISKAHKAFLRKLYLCYLISQQQQNLLSLHQISKMPRRTIQDTLAAMLDIGVKITFIQDGERHNAGYYQLKDWGPINYRWVEANIADICQQLDIDIP
;
A
#
# COMPACT_ATOMS: atom_id res chain seq x y z
N MET A 1 54.08 9.86 9.85
CA MET A 1 53.41 10.32 8.62
C MET A 1 52.29 9.34 8.30
N ALA A 2 51.06 9.87 8.16
CA ALA A 2 49.80 9.27 7.66
C ALA A 2 49.44 7.85 8.15
N SER A 3 48.58 7.68 9.17
CA SER A 3 47.10 7.73 9.08
C SER A 3 46.51 7.11 7.82
N SER A 4 45.86 5.96 7.97
CA SER A 4 44.75 5.52 7.12
C SER A 4 43.80 4.71 7.98
N SER A 5 42.94 5.42 8.70
CA SER A 5 41.74 4.86 9.31
C SER A 5 40.79 4.49 8.20
N ASN A 6 40.53 3.19 8.03
CA ASN A 6 39.50 2.71 7.12
C ASN A 6 38.14 2.96 7.80
N SER A 7 37.45 4.03 7.41
CA SER A 7 36.10 4.32 7.87
C SER A 7 35.15 3.30 7.26
N ILE A 8 34.70 2.35 8.09
CA ILE A 8 33.51 1.56 7.83
C ILE A 8 32.35 2.54 7.88
N VAL A 9 31.89 3.00 6.71
CA VAL A 9 30.63 3.71 6.60
C VAL A 9 29.53 2.67 6.76
N ASN A 10 29.05 2.52 8.01
CA ASN A 10 27.78 1.85 8.27
C ASN A 10 26.69 2.69 7.61
N ASP A 11 26.21 2.22 6.46
CA ASP A 11 25.04 2.74 5.75
C ASP A 11 23.80 2.45 6.61
N THR A 12 23.67 3.25 7.66
CA THR A 12 22.50 3.25 8.54
C THR A 12 21.47 4.02 7.77
N ALA A 13 20.61 3.32 7.02
CA ALA A 13 19.51 3.90 6.28
C ALA A 13 18.72 4.85 7.20
N GLU A 14 18.92 6.15 7.04
CA GLU A 14 18.17 7.15 7.80
C GLU A 14 16.67 6.92 7.54
N PRO A 15 15.80 6.98 8.57
CA PRO A 15 14.37 6.83 8.36
C PRO A 15 13.91 7.95 7.43
N LYS A 16 13.57 7.58 6.19
CA LYS A 16 13.12 8.51 5.15
C LYS A 16 11.78 9.09 5.57
N LEU A 17 11.81 10.24 6.24
CA LEU A 17 10.62 10.95 6.73
C LEU A 17 9.81 11.47 5.54
N ILE A 18 8.84 10.68 5.09
CA ILE A 18 7.88 11.09 4.07
C ILE A 18 6.79 11.99 4.66
N SER A 19 6.31 12.93 3.86
CA SER A 19 5.19 13.79 4.26
C SER A 19 3.91 12.98 4.50
N LYS A 20 2.99 13.51 5.30
CA LYS A 20 1.68 12.86 5.55
C LYS A 20 0.90 12.62 4.27
N ALA A 21 0.95 13.57 3.32
CA ALA A 21 0.30 13.46 2.03
C ALA A 21 0.92 12.35 1.18
N HIS A 22 2.25 12.26 1.15
CA HIS A 22 2.94 11.19 0.45
C HIS A 22 2.61 9.83 1.07
N LYS A 23 2.64 9.71 2.41
CA LYS A 23 2.25 8.47 3.10
C LYS A 23 0.81 8.04 2.77
N ALA A 24 -0.13 8.99 2.71
CA ALA A 24 -1.51 8.70 2.32
C ALA A 24 -1.60 8.21 0.86
N PHE A 25 -0.86 8.82 -0.07
CA PHE A 25 -0.79 8.39 -1.46
C PHE A 25 -0.22 6.97 -1.59
N LEU A 26 0.89 6.66 -0.92
CA LEU A 26 1.49 5.32 -0.94
C LEU A 26 0.56 4.24 -0.39
N ARG A 27 -0.23 4.54 0.66
CA ARG A 27 -1.26 3.62 1.14
C ARG A 27 -2.31 3.32 0.08
N LYS A 28 -2.73 4.32 -0.71
CA LYS A 28 -3.67 4.10 -1.83
C LYS A 28 -3.07 3.13 -2.83
N LEU A 29 -1.83 3.34 -3.26
CA LEU A 29 -1.14 2.46 -4.21
C LEU A 29 -1.01 1.03 -3.68
N TYR A 30 -0.59 0.89 -2.43
CA TYR A 30 -0.43 -0.42 -1.79
C TYR A 30 -1.75 -1.20 -1.69
N LEU A 31 -2.85 -0.55 -1.28
CA LEU A 31 -4.16 -1.22 -1.24
C LEU A 31 -4.66 -1.58 -2.65
N CYS A 32 -4.43 -0.73 -3.66
CA CYS A 32 -4.77 -1.06 -5.05
C CYS A 32 -4.00 -2.29 -5.53
N TYR A 33 -2.71 -2.37 -5.20
CA TYR A 33 -1.89 -3.54 -5.48
C TYR A 33 -2.49 -4.80 -4.84
N LEU A 34 -2.74 -4.79 -3.52
CA LEU A 34 -3.32 -5.95 -2.82
C LEU A 34 -4.65 -6.44 -3.44
N ILE A 35 -5.53 -5.50 -3.78
CA ILE A 35 -6.85 -5.79 -4.37
C ILE A 35 -6.70 -6.30 -5.82
N SER A 36 -5.66 -5.89 -6.54
CA SER A 36 -5.40 -6.38 -7.90
C SER A 36 -4.88 -7.82 -7.95
N GLN A 37 -4.21 -8.29 -6.89
CA GLN A 37 -3.59 -9.62 -6.86
C GLN A 37 -4.60 -10.74 -6.56
N GLN A 38 -5.54 -10.48 -5.65
CA GLN A 38 -6.52 -11.47 -5.21
C GLN A 38 -7.76 -10.79 -4.62
N GLN A 39 -8.83 -11.55 -4.39
CA GLN A 39 -10.02 -11.02 -3.72
C GLN A 39 -9.69 -10.63 -2.28
N GLN A 40 -9.90 -9.36 -1.94
CA GLN A 40 -9.61 -8.83 -0.62
C GLN A 40 -10.87 -8.25 0.01
N ASN A 41 -11.08 -8.48 1.29
CA ASN A 41 -12.09 -7.80 2.08
C ASN A 41 -11.44 -6.94 3.17
N LEU A 42 -12.24 -6.23 3.96
CA LEU A 42 -11.68 -5.35 4.99
C LEU A 42 -10.85 -6.11 6.05
N LEU A 43 -11.24 -7.36 6.36
CA LEU A 43 -10.52 -8.20 7.32
C LEU A 43 -9.16 -8.64 6.75
N SER A 44 -9.13 -9.14 5.52
CA SER A 44 -7.89 -9.60 4.89
C SER A 44 -6.92 -8.45 4.64
N LEU A 45 -7.40 -7.28 4.18
CA LEU A 45 -6.57 -6.08 4.05
C LEU A 45 -5.97 -5.65 5.39
N HIS A 46 -6.76 -5.70 6.47
CA HIS A 46 -6.27 -5.41 7.81
C HIS A 46 -5.19 -6.41 8.28
N GLN A 47 -5.39 -7.70 8.01
CA GLN A 47 -4.46 -8.74 8.41
C GLN A 47 -3.12 -8.66 7.67
N ILE A 48 -3.15 -8.35 6.37
CA ILE A 48 -1.94 -8.23 5.53
C ILE A 48 -1.23 -6.90 5.82
N SER A 49 -1.94 -5.78 5.73
CA SER A 49 -1.33 -4.45 5.86
C SER A 49 -0.99 -4.01 7.29
N LYS A 50 -1.56 -4.69 8.30
CA LYS A 50 -1.58 -4.29 9.72
C LYS A 50 -2.15 -2.89 10.00
N MET A 51 -2.68 -2.20 8.99
CA MET A 51 -3.27 -0.87 9.16
C MET A 51 -4.59 -0.96 9.93
N PRO A 52 -4.94 0.01 10.80
CA PRO A 52 -6.25 0.06 11.43
C PRO A 52 -7.37 0.05 10.39
N ARG A 53 -8.48 -0.65 10.67
CA ARG A 53 -9.61 -0.77 9.73
C ARG A 53 -10.14 0.58 9.25
N ARG A 54 -10.20 1.58 10.15
CA ARG A 54 -10.62 2.94 9.80
C ARG A 54 -9.70 3.56 8.74
N THR A 55 -8.39 3.39 8.86
CA THR A 55 -7.40 3.85 7.87
C THR A 55 -7.63 3.20 6.51
N ILE A 56 -7.92 1.90 6.47
CA ILE A 56 -8.20 1.18 5.21
C ILE A 56 -9.47 1.73 4.58
N GLN A 57 -10.55 1.88 5.36
CA GLN A 57 -11.82 2.43 4.88
C GLN A 57 -11.66 3.86 4.35
N ASP A 58 -10.96 4.74 5.07
CA ASP A 58 -10.71 6.11 4.62
C ASP A 58 -9.86 6.14 3.34
N THR A 59 -8.86 5.25 3.24
CA THR A 59 -8.04 5.13 2.04
C THR A 59 -8.86 4.68 0.84
N LEU A 60 -9.73 3.68 1.00
CA LEU A 60 -10.62 3.17 -0.05
C LEU A 60 -11.67 4.21 -0.47
N ALA A 61 -12.22 4.97 0.47
CA ALA A 61 -13.16 6.04 0.18
C ALA A 61 -12.52 7.17 -0.64
N ALA A 62 -11.21 7.41 -0.47
CA ALA A 62 -10.45 8.45 -1.14
C ALA A 62 -9.77 7.99 -2.45
N MET A 63 -10.14 6.84 -3.01
CA MET A 63 -9.52 6.30 -4.25
C MET A 63 -9.90 7.10 -5.50
N LEU A 64 -11.12 7.63 -5.55
CA LEU A 64 -11.56 8.46 -6.68
C LEU A 64 -10.75 9.76 -6.80
N ASP A 65 -10.20 10.29 -5.71
CA ASP A 65 -9.33 11.47 -5.72
C ASP A 65 -8.09 11.29 -6.61
N ILE A 66 -7.64 10.04 -6.81
CA ILE A 66 -6.52 9.69 -7.69
C ILE A 66 -6.98 9.02 -8.99
N GLY A 67 -8.29 9.02 -9.27
CA GLY A 67 -8.90 8.43 -10.46
C GLY A 67 -9.05 6.91 -10.43
N VAL A 68 -8.69 6.24 -9.33
CA VAL A 68 -8.82 4.78 -9.19
C VAL A 68 -10.26 4.41 -8.85
N LYS A 69 -10.81 3.39 -9.51
CA LYS A 69 -12.15 2.86 -9.25
C LYS A 69 -12.08 1.50 -8.59
N ILE A 70 -12.57 1.41 -7.36
CA ILE A 70 -12.76 0.17 -6.61
C ILE A 70 -14.23 0.03 -6.24
N THR A 71 -14.78 -1.17 -6.41
CA THR A 71 -16.16 -1.49 -6.03
C THR A 71 -16.18 -2.61 -5.00
N PHE A 72 -17.12 -2.57 -4.07
CA PHE A 72 -17.36 -3.68 -3.14
C PHE A 72 -18.46 -4.57 -3.72
N ILE A 73 -18.17 -5.86 -3.89
CA ILE A 73 -19.07 -6.88 -4.43
C ILE A 73 -19.58 -7.72 -3.26
N GLN A 74 -20.90 -7.96 -3.22
CA GLN A 74 -21.55 -8.87 -2.27
C GLN A 74 -22.38 -9.87 -3.07
N ASP A 75 -22.01 -11.14 -2.99
CA ASP A 75 -22.82 -12.23 -3.54
C ASP A 75 -23.91 -12.52 -2.50
N GLY A 76 -25.16 -12.19 -2.84
CA GLY A 76 -26.29 -11.98 -1.92
C GLY A 76 -26.78 -13.15 -1.06
N GLU A 77 -25.95 -14.14 -0.73
CA GLU A 77 -26.27 -15.15 0.28
C GLU A 77 -25.93 -14.70 1.70
N ARG A 78 -26.59 -15.32 2.69
CA ARG A 78 -26.70 -14.91 4.10
C ARG A 78 -25.39 -14.82 4.90
N HIS A 79 -24.25 -14.97 4.25
CA HIS A 79 -22.93 -14.75 4.82
C HIS A 79 -22.45 -13.45 4.20
N ASN A 80 -22.48 -12.33 4.95
CA ASN A 80 -22.11 -10.97 4.53
C ASN A 80 -20.64 -10.80 4.06
N ALA A 81 -20.04 -11.80 3.44
CA ALA A 81 -18.69 -11.86 2.93
C ALA A 81 -18.65 -11.22 1.54
N GLY A 82 -18.52 -9.90 1.49
CA GLY A 82 -18.16 -9.19 0.27
C GLY A 82 -16.65 -8.99 0.14
N TYR A 83 -16.21 -8.63 -1.07
CA TYR A 83 -14.82 -8.31 -1.38
C TYR A 83 -14.72 -7.05 -2.24
N TYR A 84 -13.58 -6.37 -2.14
CA TYR A 84 -13.22 -5.25 -3.01
C TYR A 84 -12.68 -5.78 -4.33
N GLN A 85 -13.12 -5.15 -5.41
CA GLN A 85 -12.66 -5.42 -6.77
C GLN A 85 -12.16 -4.12 -7.39
N LEU A 86 -10.93 -4.14 -7.87
CA LEU A 86 -10.36 -3.06 -8.65
C LEU A 86 -10.96 -3.11 -10.07
N LYS A 87 -11.60 -2.02 -10.48
CA LYS A 87 -12.26 -1.90 -11.80
C LYS A 87 -11.38 -1.16 -12.80
N ASP A 88 -10.65 -0.16 -12.33
CA ASP A 88 -9.89 0.75 -13.18
C ASP A 88 -8.77 1.38 -12.35
N TRP A 89 -7.53 1.29 -12.85
CA TRP A 89 -6.38 1.97 -12.24
C TRP A 89 -6.42 3.49 -12.49
N GLY A 90 -7.27 3.96 -13.41
CA GLY A 90 -7.32 5.36 -13.80
C GLY A 90 -5.97 5.83 -14.35
N PRO A 91 -5.42 6.96 -13.87
CA PRO A 91 -4.13 7.48 -14.34
C PRO A 91 -2.91 6.76 -13.75
N ILE A 92 -3.11 5.80 -12.83
CA ILE A 92 -2.01 5.12 -12.14
C ILE A 92 -1.47 3.97 -13.02
N ASN A 93 -0.14 3.90 -13.17
CA ASN A 93 0.50 2.82 -13.91
C ASN A 93 0.73 1.60 -13.00
N TYR A 94 -0.05 0.54 -13.20
CA TYR A 94 0.09 -0.73 -12.47
C TYR A 94 1.52 -1.28 -12.49
N ARG A 95 2.20 -1.27 -13.64
CA ARG A 95 3.55 -1.83 -13.79
C ARG A 95 4.57 -1.09 -12.95
N TRP A 96 4.40 0.22 -12.81
CA TRP A 96 5.24 1.00 -11.91
C TRP A 96 4.99 0.61 -10.45
N VAL A 97 3.73 0.43 -10.04
CA VAL A 97 3.39 0.02 -8.66
C VAL A 97 3.97 -1.36 -8.35
N GLU A 98 3.79 -2.33 -9.24
CA GLU A 98 4.34 -3.69 -9.13
C GLU A 98 5.86 -3.67 -8.97
N ALA A 99 6.57 -2.92 -9.83
CA ALA A 99 8.03 -2.82 -9.77
C ALA A 99 8.57 -2.11 -8.51
N ASN A 100 7.76 -1.26 -7.87
CA ASN A 100 8.17 -0.46 -6.71
C ASN A 100 7.54 -0.94 -5.39
N ILE A 101 6.85 -2.09 -5.37
CA ILE A 101 6.09 -2.52 -4.19
C ILE A 101 6.97 -2.67 -2.94
N ALA A 102 8.21 -3.13 -3.10
CA ALA A 102 9.17 -3.27 -2.00
C ALA A 102 9.52 -1.92 -1.35
N ASP A 103 9.80 -0.90 -2.17
CA ASP A 103 10.09 0.47 -1.70
C ASP A 103 8.85 1.11 -1.05
N ILE A 104 7.66 0.90 -1.63
CA ILE A 104 6.39 1.36 -1.05
C ILE A 104 6.19 0.74 0.35
N CYS A 105 6.42 -0.57 0.51
CA CYS A 105 6.28 -1.26 1.79
C CYS A 105 7.29 -0.73 2.82
N GLN A 106 8.56 -0.56 2.42
CA GLN A 106 9.61 0.00 3.27
C GLN A 106 9.23 1.40 3.77
N GLN A 107 8.75 2.29 2.89
CA GLN A 107 8.35 3.65 3.26
C GLN A 107 7.09 3.69 4.15
N LEU A 108 6.25 2.67 4.08
CA LEU A 108 5.07 2.53 4.93
C LEU A 108 5.37 1.83 6.27
N ASP A 109 6.55 1.23 6.42
CA ASP A 109 6.94 0.37 7.54
C ASP A 109 6.00 -0.84 7.68
N ILE A 110 5.80 -1.56 6.57
CA ILE A 110 4.95 -2.76 6.49
C ILE A 110 5.67 -3.88 5.73
N ASP A 111 5.24 -5.12 5.99
CA ASP A 111 5.78 -6.29 5.30
C ASP A 111 5.34 -6.34 3.82
N ILE A 112 6.23 -6.88 2.98
CA ILE A 112 5.91 -7.15 1.58
C ILE A 112 4.94 -8.35 1.54
N PRO A 113 3.81 -8.26 0.81
CA PRO A 113 2.78 -9.31 0.76
C PRO A 113 3.22 -10.61 0.10
#